data_AF-A0ABD0NRD8-F1
#
_entry.id   AF-A0ABD0NRD8-F1
#
_cell.length_a   1.000
_cell.length_b   1.000
_cell.length_c   1.000
_cell.angle_alpha   90.00
_cell.angle_beta   90.00
_cell.angle_gamma   90.00
#
_symmetry.space_group_name_H-M   'P 1'
#
loop_
_entity.id
_entity.type
_entity.pdbx_description
1 polymer ?
#
loop_
_entity_poly.entity_id
_entity_poly.type
_entity_poly.pdbx_seq_one_letter_code
_entity_poly.pdbx_strand_id
1 'polypeptide(L)'
;MATPFILYPLWALWDSSLPHLDNQVLLHQNLSVKKVQFICTIVFLLWGFLVHLIFPAFVFMKFEEWTYLEGLYFSFTTLTTVGFGDYVA
;
A
#
# COMPACT_ATOMS: atom_id res chain seq x y z
N MET A 1 37.60 -9.70 49.59
CA MET A 1 36.89 -8.48 50.04
C MET A 1 36.43 -7.75 48.79
N ALA A 2 35.17 -7.42 48.51
CA ALA A 2 33.87 -7.82 49.05
C ALA A 2 32.86 -7.33 48.01
N THR A 3 32.09 -8.22 47.38
CA THR A 3 30.70 -7.91 46.99
C THR A 3 29.90 -9.21 47.14
N PRO A 4 28.91 -9.23 48.05
CA PRO A 4 28.13 -10.41 48.35
C PRO A 4 27.09 -10.65 47.25
N PHE A 5 26.63 -11.90 47.16
CA PHE A 5 25.33 -12.32 46.66
C PHE A 5 24.32 -11.18 46.45
N ILE A 6 24.25 -10.64 45.23
CA ILE A 6 23.00 -10.12 44.70
C ILE A 6 22.38 -11.32 44.01
N LEU A 7 21.36 -11.88 44.67
CA LEU A 7 20.38 -12.80 44.10
C LEU A 7 20.10 -12.33 42.67
N TYR A 8 20.34 -13.18 41.65
CA TYR A 8 19.86 -12.87 40.30
C TYR A 8 18.41 -12.43 40.45
N PRO A 9 18.06 -11.20 40.06
CA PRO A 9 16.73 -10.73 40.34
C PRO A 9 15.73 -11.62 39.60
N LEU A 10 14.61 -11.94 40.25
CA LEU A 10 13.60 -12.87 39.71
C LEU A 10 13.12 -12.46 38.30
N TRP A 11 13.18 -11.17 37.99
CA TRP A 11 12.88 -10.62 36.65
C TRP A 11 13.88 -11.08 35.57
N ALA A 12 15.14 -11.34 35.91
CA ALA A 12 16.14 -11.84 34.96
C ALA A 12 15.92 -13.32 34.60
N LEU A 13 15.38 -14.12 35.54
CA LEU A 13 14.91 -15.49 35.26
C LEU A 13 13.65 -15.48 34.38
N TRP A 14 12.74 -14.53 34.62
CA TRP A 14 11.55 -14.31 33.79
C TRP A 14 11.91 -13.92 32.35
N ASP A 15 12.89 -13.02 32.16
CA ASP A 15 13.37 -12.56 30.85
C ASP A 15 14.04 -13.68 30.04
N SER A 16 14.84 -14.53 30.71
CA SER A 16 15.46 -15.71 30.09
C SER A 16 14.47 -16.83 29.70
N SER A 17 13.24 -16.78 30.23
CA SER A 17 12.18 -17.77 29.94
C SER A 17 11.35 -17.40 28.70
N LEU A 18 11.40 -16.15 28.23
CA LEU A 18 10.62 -15.61 27.11
C LEU A 18 11.36 -15.34 25.76
N PRO A 19 12.66 -15.69 25.53
CA PRO A 19 13.38 -15.24 24.33
C PRO A 19 12.86 -15.84 23.01
N HIS A 20 12.05 -16.89 23.10
CA HIS A 20 11.46 -17.58 21.95
C HIS A 20 10.07 -17.05 21.58
N LEU A 21 9.36 -16.37 22.50
CA LEU A 21 8.01 -15.86 22.26
C LEU A 21 8.04 -14.48 21.58
N ASP A 22 8.98 -13.61 21.96
CA ASP A 22 9.01 -12.23 21.47
C ASP A 22 9.33 -12.14 19.96
N ASN A 23 10.32 -12.91 19.49
CA ASN A 23 10.70 -12.89 18.07
C ASN A 23 9.61 -13.49 17.17
N GLN A 24 8.92 -14.54 17.61
CA GLN A 24 7.84 -15.18 16.86
C GLN A 24 6.63 -14.25 16.75
N VAL A 25 6.26 -13.59 17.85
CA VAL A 25 5.13 -12.63 17.86
C VAL A 25 5.47 -11.38 17.06
N LEU A 26 6.67 -10.81 17.20
CA LEU A 26 7.11 -9.62 16.45
C LEU A 26 7.19 -9.88 14.94
N LEU A 27 7.75 -11.02 14.51
CA LEU A 27 7.80 -11.37 13.08
C LEU A 27 6.41 -11.60 12.50
N HIS A 28 5.53 -12.28 13.23
CA HIS A 28 4.15 -12.54 12.78
C HIS A 28 3.31 -11.25 12.71
N GLN A 29 3.50 -10.34 13.67
CA GLN A 29 2.90 -8.99 13.66
C GLN A 29 3.45 -8.13 12.51
N ASN A 30 4.78 -8.14 12.28
CA ASN A 30 5.42 -7.34 11.23
C ASN A 30 4.97 -7.78 9.82
N LEU A 31 4.86 -9.09 9.59
CA LEU A 31 4.39 -9.65 8.32
C LEU A 31 2.90 -9.37 8.07
N SER A 32 2.05 -9.45 9.11
CA SER A 32 0.62 -9.14 8.99
C SER A 32 0.38 -7.68 8.62
N VAL A 33 1.04 -6.74 9.31
CA VAL A 33 0.89 -5.30 9.05
C VAL A 33 1.45 -4.93 7.67
N LYS A 34 2.63 -5.46 7.29
CA LYS A 34 3.20 -5.21 5.96
C LYS A 34 2.31 -5.75 4.84
N LYS A 35 1.70 -6.92 5.02
CA LYS A 35 0.76 -7.50 4.05
C LYS A 35 -0.48 -6.63 3.89
N VAL A 36 -1.10 -6.22 5.00
CA VAL A 36 -2.27 -5.33 4.98
C VAL A 36 -1.93 -3.98 4.35
N GLN A 37 -0.81 -3.38 4.73
CA GLN A 37 -0.34 -2.12 4.15
C GLN A 37 -0.12 -2.24 2.64
N PHE A 38 0.53 -3.31 2.18
CA PHE A 38 0.76 -3.53 0.76
C PHE A 38 -0.56 -3.69 -0.01
N ILE A 39 -1.51 -4.44 0.54
CA ILE A 39 -2.85 -4.58 -0.03
C ILE A 39 -3.58 -3.23 -0.09
N CYS A 40 -3.59 -2.46 0.99
CA CYS A 40 -4.20 -1.12 1.03
C CYS A 40 -3.58 -0.18 -0.01
N THR A 41 -2.25 -0.19 -0.14
CA THR A 41 -1.54 0.62 -1.14
C THR A 41 -1.93 0.21 -2.56
N ILE A 42 -1.97 -1.10 -2.86
CA ILE A 42 -2.40 -1.57 -4.19
C ILE A 42 -3.85 -1.20 -4.48
N VAL A 43 -4.76 -1.40 -3.52
CA VAL A 43 -6.17 -1.05 -3.69
C VAL A 43 -6.34 0.45 -3.93
N PHE A 44 -5.62 1.29 -3.18
CA PHE A 44 -5.65 2.74 -3.37
C PHE A 44 -5.12 3.16 -4.74
N LEU A 45 -4.01 2.56 -5.21
CA LEU A 45 -3.44 2.84 -6.52
C LEU A 45 -4.37 2.40 -7.65
N LEU A 46 -4.95 1.19 -7.57
CA LEU A 46 -5.90 0.70 -8.57
C LEU A 46 -7.16 1.55 -8.62
N TRP A 47 -7.69 1.93 -7.45
CA TRP A 47 -8.84 2.82 -7.36
C TRP A 47 -8.52 4.20 -7.95
N GLY A 48 -7.39 4.78 -7.57
CA GLY A 48 -6.93 6.07 -8.11
C GLY A 48 -6.75 6.03 -9.63
N PHE A 49 -6.18 4.96 -10.16
CA PHE A 49 -6.01 4.72 -11.59
C PHE A 49 -7.35 4.64 -12.33
N LEU A 50 -8.30 3.86 -11.80
CA LEU A 50 -9.64 3.74 -12.39
C LEU A 50 -10.39 5.08 -12.40
N VAL A 51 -10.33 5.83 -11.29
CA VAL A 51 -10.95 7.15 -11.21
C VAL A 51 -10.32 8.11 -12.22
N HIS A 52 -8.98 8.12 -12.35
CA HIS A 52 -8.30 8.96 -13.34
C HIS A 52 -8.54 8.54 -14.79
N LEU A 53 -9.02 7.33 -15.06
CA LEU A 53 -9.44 6.91 -16.39
C LEU A 53 -10.91 7.27 -16.68
N ILE A 54 -11.81 6.98 -15.74
CA ILE A 54 -13.26 7.12 -15.96
C ILE A 54 -13.69 8.59 -15.84
N PHE A 55 -13.12 9.35 -14.92
CA PHE A 55 -13.48 10.76 -14.71
C PHE A 55 -13.27 11.62 -15.97
N PRO A 56 -12.07 11.68 -16.57
CA PRO A 56 -11.87 12.42 -17.82
C PRO A 56 -12.67 11.83 -18.98
N ALA A 57 -12.76 10.51 -19.12
CA ALA A 57 -13.56 9.88 -20.17
C ALA A 57 -15.05 10.33 -20.12
N PHE A 58 -15.63 10.42 -18.93
CA PHE A 58 -17.00 10.87 -18.74
C PHE A 58 -17.17 12.37 -18.99
N VAL A 59 -16.18 13.19 -18.59
CA VAL A 59 -16.14 14.62 -18.88
C VAL A 59 -16.13 14.85 -20.40
N PHE A 60 -15.18 14.25 -21.12
CA PHE A 60 -15.08 14.42 -22.58
C PHE A 60 -16.30 13.87 -23.33
N MET A 61 -16.91 12.77 -22.85
CA MET A 61 -18.17 12.27 -23.41
C MET A 61 -19.30 13.31 -23.34
N LYS A 62 -19.34 14.15 -22.31
CA LYS A 62 -20.39 15.17 -22.12
C LYS A 62 -20.06 16.50 -22.77
N PHE A 63 -18.79 16.88 -22.88
CA PHE A 63 -18.37 18.17 -23.43
C PHE A 63 -18.11 18.11 -24.94
N GLU A 64 -17.50 17.04 -25.43
CA GLU A 64 -17.05 16.90 -26.82
C GLU A 64 -17.94 15.95 -27.64
N GLU A 65 -19.05 15.45 -27.07
CA GLU A 65 -19.91 14.41 -27.64
C GLU A 65 -19.18 13.13 -28.08
N TRP A 66 -17.98 12.89 -27.53
CA TRP A 66 -17.20 11.68 -27.80
C TRP A 66 -17.90 10.45 -27.24
N THR A 67 -17.70 9.30 -27.88
CA THR A 67 -18.14 8.03 -27.32
C THR A 67 -17.33 7.67 -26.08
N TYR A 68 -17.91 6.87 -25.18
CA TYR A 68 -17.21 6.41 -23.97
C TYR A 68 -15.86 5.72 -24.28
N LEU A 69 -15.77 4.99 -25.41
CA LEU A 69 -14.55 4.33 -25.84
C LEU A 69 -13.46 5.32 -26.28
N GLU A 70 -13.83 6.40 -26.96
CA GLU A 70 -12.90 7.45 -27.40
C GLU A 70 -12.36 8.24 -26.19
N GLY A 71 -13.24 8.64 -25.27
CA GLY A 71 -12.84 9.31 -24.03
C GLY A 71 -11.95 8.43 -23.14
N LEU A 72 -12.24 7.12 -23.06
CA LEU A 72 -11.40 6.16 -22.34
C LEU A 72 -10.04 5.96 -23.02
N TYR A 73 -10.01 5.88 -24.35
CA TYR A 73 -8.79 5.78 -25.14
C TYR A 73 -7.88 7.01 -24.94
N PHE A 74 -8.44 8.22 -25.03
CA PHE A 74 -7.72 9.47 -24.76
C PHE A 74 -7.15 9.52 -23.34
N SER A 75 -7.97 9.14 -22.34
CA SER A 75 -7.56 9.12 -20.95
C SER A 75 -6.44 8.09 -20.69
N PHE A 76 -6.52 6.91 -21.32
CA PHE A 76 -5.52 5.86 -21.22
C PHE A 76 -4.19 6.26 -21.89
N THR A 77 -4.22 6.79 -23.12
CA THR A 77 -3.00 7.20 -23.84
C THR A 77 -2.29 8.37 -23.17
N THR A 78 -3.04 9.30 -22.56
CA THR A 78 -2.49 10.40 -21.75
C THR A 78 -1.85 9.89 -20.46
N LEU A 79 -2.53 9.00 -19.73
CA LEU A 79 -2.06 8.51 -18.44
C LEU A 79 -0.88 7.53 -18.58
N THR A 80 -0.83 6.76 -19.67
CA THR A 80 0.34 5.95 -20.05
C THR A 80 1.46 6.77 -20.68
N THR A 81 1.27 8.08 -20.88
CA THR A 81 2.20 9.00 -21.54
C THR A 81 2.59 8.59 -22.97
N VAL A 82 1.79 7.71 -23.60
CA VAL A 82 1.96 7.33 -25.02
C VAL A 82 1.61 8.52 -25.91
N GLY A 83 0.49 9.19 -25.60
CA GLY A 83 0.13 10.50 -26.16
C GLY A 83 0.16 10.59 -27.69
N PHE A 84 -0.51 9.66 -28.40
CA PHE A 84 -0.56 9.67 -29.87
C PHE A 84 -1.10 11.00 -30.45
N GLY A 85 -2.00 11.68 -29.74
CA GLY A 85 -2.53 13.00 -30.12
C GLY A 85 -3.51 12.96 -31.29
N ASP A 86 -4.07 11.79 -31.59
CA ASP A 86 -5.12 11.55 -32.59
C ASP A 86 -6.50 12.03 -32.14
N TYR A 87 -6.78 11.98 -30.84
CA TYR A 87 -7.90 12.67 -30.20
C TYR A 87 -7.34 13.83 -29.39
N VAL A 88 -7.74 15.06 -29.75
CA VAL A 88 -7.35 16.30 -29.06
C VAL A 88 -8.64 16.94 -28.56
N ALA A 89 -8.78 17.06 -27.25
CA ALA A 89 -9.80 17.89 -26.59
C ALA A 89 -9.20 19.24 -26.22
#